data_AF-A0A4Q5KTX1-F1
#
_entry.id   AF-A0A4Q5KTX1-F1
#
_cell.length_a   1.000
_cell.length_b   1.000
_cell.length_c   1.000
_cell.angle_alpha   90.00
_cell.angle_beta   90.00
_cell.angle_gamma   90.00
#
_symmetry.space_group_name_H-M   'P 1'
#
loop_
_entity.id
_entity.type
_entity.pdbx_description
1 polymer ?
#
loop_
_entity_poly.entity_id
_entity_poly.type
_entity_poly.pdbx_seq_one_letter_code
_entity_poly.pdbx_strand_id
1 'polypeptide(L)' 'MRKFYTTEGNRSSKKQKEAYPVLALCENCVGQYTVISEGERTYDECVKCGADD' A
#
# COMPACT_ATOMS: atom_id res chain seq x y z
N MET A 1 11.89 -1.64 -6.18
CA MET A 1 11.63 -2.70 -5.17
C MET A 1 10.24 -2.52 -4.56
N ARG A 2 9.39 -3.56 -4.63
CA ARG A 2 8.01 -3.50 -4.09
C ARG A 2 7.95 -4.00 -2.64
N LYS A 3 7.06 -3.40 -1.87
CA LYS A 3 6.78 -3.80 -0.49
C LYS A 3 5.29 -3.68 -0.22
N PHE A 4 4.85 -4.34 0.83
CA PHE A 4 3.55 -4.04 1.41
C PHE A 4 3.63 -2.70 2.11
N TYR A 5 2.79 -1.75 1.71
CA TYR A 5 2.68 -0.46 2.37
C TYR A 5 1.31 -0.39 3.06
N THR A 6 1.34 -0.10 4.35
CA THR A 6 0.11 0.24 5.09
C THR A 6 -0.19 1.68 4.76
N THR A 7 -1.23 1.90 3.96
CA THR A 7 -1.64 3.23 3.53
C THR A 7 -2.84 3.69 4.33
N GLU A 8 -3.02 5.00 4.42
CA GLU A 8 -4.22 5.56 5.01
C GLU A 8 -5.43 5.39 4.07
N GLY A 9 -6.44 4.68 4.56
CA GLY A 9 -7.71 4.48 3.89
C GLY A 9 -8.83 5.26 4.58
N ASN A 10 -9.90 4.56 4.94
CA ASN A 10 -11.08 5.17 5.52
C ASN A 10 -11.01 5.24 7.04
N ARG A 11 -10.45 6.32 7.60
CA ARG A 11 -10.40 6.57 9.05
C ARG A 11 -11.77 6.54 9.74
N SER A 12 -12.87 6.70 8.99
CA SER A 12 -14.23 6.61 9.53
C SER A 12 -14.74 5.18 9.65
N SER A 13 -14.07 4.19 9.05
CA SER A 13 -14.45 2.79 9.19
C SER A 13 -13.99 2.23 10.54
N LYS A 14 -14.90 1.59 11.28
CA LYS A 14 -14.58 0.87 12.53
C LYS A 14 -13.64 -0.32 12.32
N LYS A 15 -13.46 -0.79 11.08
CA LYS A 15 -12.56 -1.89 10.75
C LYS A 15 -11.16 -1.35 10.44
N GLN A 16 -10.17 -1.78 11.22
CA GLN A 16 -8.76 -1.40 11.02
C GLN A 16 -8.26 -1.69 9.60
N LYS A 17 -8.71 -2.79 8.96
CA LYS A 17 -8.32 -3.12 7.58
C LYS A 17 -8.83 -2.12 6.54
N GLU A 18 -9.94 -1.44 6.83
CA GLU A 18 -10.50 -0.41 5.94
C GLU A 18 -9.91 0.97 6.23
N ALA A 19 -9.59 1.25 7.50
CA ALA A 19 -8.89 2.46 7.90
C ALA A 19 -7.43 2.49 7.45
N TYR A 20 -6.79 1.32 7.47
CA TYR A 20 -5.36 1.14 7.17
C TYR A 20 -5.17 -0.06 6.23
N PRO A 21 -5.60 0.04 4.97
CA PRO A 21 -5.39 -1.02 4.00
C PRO A 21 -3.90 -1.20 3.70
N VAL A 22 -3.50 -2.47 3.65
CA VAL A 22 -2.17 -2.88 3.20
C VAL A 22 -2.22 -3.09 1.70
N LEU A 23 -1.43 -2.33 0.95
CA LEU A 23 -1.37 -2.36 -0.50
C LEU A 23 0.06 -2.65 -0.96
N ALA A 24 0.22 -3.57 -1.90
CA ALA A 24 1.48 -3.74 -2.61
C ALA A 24 1.64 -2.57 -3.59
N LEU A 25 2.65 -1.72 -3.37
CA LEU A 25 2.92 -0.57 -4.23
C LEU A 25 4.38 -0.59 -4.70
N CYS A 26 4.63 -0.04 -5.87
CA CYS A 26 5.98 0.26 -6.34
C CYS A 26 6.47 1.61 -5.79
N GLU A 27 7.77 1.86 -5.84
CA GLU A 27 8.40 3.10 -5.33
C GLU A 27 7.87 4.37 -5.99
N ASN A 28 7.38 4.28 -7.22
CA ASN A 28 6.74 5.41 -7.90
C ASN A 28 5.31 5.65 -7.42
N CYS A 29 4.53 4.59 -7.24
CA CYS A 29 3.12 4.72 -6.84
C CYS A 29 2.95 4.99 -5.36
N VAL A 30 3.86 4.48 -4.52
CA VAL A 30 3.81 4.67 -3.06
C VAL A 30 3.89 6.14 -2.66
N GLY A 31 4.63 6.97 -3.41
CA GLY A 31 4.73 8.40 -3.16
C GLY A 31 3.40 9.17 -3.30
N GLN A 32 2.40 8.57 -3.95
CA GLN A 32 1.06 9.16 -4.05
C GLN A 32 0.11 8.73 -2.91
N TYR A 33 0.58 7.88 -1.99
CA TYR A 33 -0.20 7.45 -0.83
C TYR A 33 0.45 7.91 0.46
N THR A 34 -0.39 8.16 1.47
CA THR A 34 0.09 8.37 2.83
C THR A 34 0.46 7.01 3.42
N VAL A 35 1.74 6.66 3.35
CA VAL A 35 2.27 5.45 4.01
C VAL A 35 2.39 5.70 5.50
N ILE A 36 1.72 4.87 6.27
CA ILE A 36 1.79 4.86 7.74
C ILE A 36 2.86 3.88 8.20
N SER A 37 3.01 2.76 7.49
CA SER A 37 4.01 1.75 7.81
C SER A 37 4.48 1.03 6.55
N GLU A 38 5.80 0.84 6.45
CA GLU A 38 6.42 -0.01 5.43
C GLU A 38 6.55 -1.44 5.96
N GLY A 39 5.97 -2.39 5.25
CA GLY A 39 6.04 -3.81 5.54
C GLY A 39 7.14 -4.53 4.75
N GLU A 40 6.99 -5.85 4.64
CA GLU A 40 7.96 -6.71 3.96
C GLU A 40 7.98 -6.51 2.45
N ARG A 41 9.11 -6.88 1.83
CA ARG A 41 9.24 -6.93 0.37
C ARG A 41 8.25 -7.96 -0.17
N THR A 42 7.52 -7.58 -1.21
CA THR A 42 6.54 -8.46 -1.86
C THR A 42 6.88 -8.63 -3.35
N TYR A 43 6.46 -9.76 -3.89
CA TYR A 43 6.45 -10.06 -5.32
C TYR A 43 5.08 -9.77 -5.96
N ASP A 44 4.09 -9.34 -5.17
CA ASP A 44 2.80 -8.91 -5.70
C ASP A 44 2.97 -7.71 -6.65
N GLU A 45 2.15 -7.71 -7.70
CA GLU A 45 2.04 -6.60 -8.63
C GLU A 45 1.56 -5.34 -7.92
N CYS A 46 2.01 -4.17 -8.39
CA CYS A 46 1.58 -2.91 -7.82
C CYS A 46 0.06 -2.76 -7.99
N VAL A 47 -0.71 -2.67 -6.91
CA VAL A 47 -2.18 -2.56 -6.95
C VAL A 47 -2.65 -1.37 -7.80
N LYS A 48 -1.82 -0.33 -7.92
CA LYS A 48 -2.20 0.90 -8.65
C LYS A 48 -1.94 0.83 -10.15
N CYS A 49 -0.81 0.27 -10.57
CA CYS A 49 -0.40 0.30 -11.98
C CYS A 49 -0.25 -1.09 -12.61
N GLY A 50 -0.38 -2.17 -11.82
CA GLY A 50 -0.08 -3.54 -12.24
C GLY A 50 1.38 -3.72 -12.68
N ALA A 51 2.24 -2.72 -12.46
CA ALA A 51 3.58 -2.74 -13.02
C ALA A 51 4.43 -3.75 -12.25
N ASP A 52 4.97 -4.70 -13.01
CA ASP A 52 5.98 -5.66 -12.59
C ASP A 52 7.42 -5.13 -12.77
N ASP A 53 7.59 -3.80 -12.87
CA ASP A 53 8.89 -3.12 -13.00
C ASP A 53 9.48 -2.67 -11.65
#